data_AF-A0A2E6G4N9-F1
#
_entry.id   AF-A0A2E6G4N9-F1
#
_cell.length_a   1.000
_cell.length_b   1.000
_cell.length_c   1.000
_cell.angle_alpha   90.00
_cell.angle_beta   90.00
_cell.angle_gamma   90.00
#
_symmetry.space_group_name_H-M   'P 1'
#
loop_
_entity.id
_entity.type
_entity.pdbx_description
1 polymer ?
#
loop_
_entity_poly.entity_id
_entity_poly.type
_entity_poly.pdbx_seq_one_letter_code
_entity_poly.pdbx_strand_id
1 'polypeptide(L)'
;MGQNLRLETFSIYLGGIELLNDTGTVRLSDAERWNAGEDNVWNYTLQPGVYNGFRIHIGVPAEFNTDTDPTIWPNDHPLGVSGSAGMFWSWNTGYIFSKFDGKADTTGGTNFLHPFAYHIGGDDYLIELRYDAPWEVTECSQHAFLLQGDILDFLATPTDTIDVATDNITHTGDNPDLATRYVAAQKEAVTLTKQ
;
A
#
# COMPACT_ATOMS: atom_id res chain seq x y z
N MET A 1 -7.01 16.50 20.60
CA MET A 1 -8.29 15.82 20.92
C MET A 1 -8.58 14.90 19.74
N GLY A 2 -8.71 13.60 19.98
CA GLY A 2 -8.85 12.61 18.91
C GLY A 2 -10.23 12.69 18.26
N GLN A 3 -10.26 12.82 16.95
CA GLN A 3 -11.49 12.74 16.17
C GLN A 3 -11.87 11.26 16.02
N ASN A 4 -13.16 10.96 16.12
CA ASN A 4 -13.65 9.63 15.82
C ASN A 4 -13.73 9.48 14.30
N LEU A 5 -13.14 8.43 13.76
CA LEU A 5 -13.16 8.13 12.33
C LEU A 5 -14.07 6.95 12.04
N ARG A 6 -14.81 7.05 10.93
CA ARG A 6 -15.51 5.93 10.31
C ARG A 6 -14.86 5.64 8.98
N LEU A 7 -14.24 4.47 8.89
CA LEU A 7 -13.67 3.97 7.66
C LEU A 7 -14.77 3.66 6.65
N GLU A 8 -14.62 4.15 5.42
CA GLU A 8 -15.48 3.77 4.28
C GLU A 8 -14.71 2.89 3.29
N THR A 9 -13.43 3.17 3.02
CA THR A 9 -12.56 2.30 2.21
C THR A 9 -11.11 2.46 2.64
N PHE A 10 -10.40 1.34 2.82
CA PHE A 10 -8.95 1.34 2.91
C PHE A 10 -8.37 0.25 2.02
N SER A 11 -7.49 0.64 1.10
CA SER A 11 -6.81 -0.27 0.18
C SER A 11 -5.43 0.26 -0.18
N ILE A 12 -4.49 -0.66 -0.37
CA ILE A 12 -3.14 -0.36 -0.83
C ILE A 12 -2.71 -1.37 -1.89
N TYR A 13 -1.86 -0.94 -2.80
CA TYR A 13 -1.09 -1.87 -3.62
C TYR A 13 0.16 -2.33 -2.89
N LEU A 14 0.44 -3.61 -3.02
CA LEU A 14 1.65 -4.28 -2.57
C LEU A 14 2.43 -4.71 -3.82
N GLY A 15 3.35 -3.85 -4.26
CA GLY A 15 4.04 -3.97 -5.53
C GLY A 15 5.39 -4.66 -5.46
N GLY A 16 5.78 -5.35 -6.53
CA GLY A 16 7.12 -5.90 -6.70
C GLY A 16 7.56 -6.77 -5.52
N ILE A 17 6.71 -7.73 -5.14
CA ILE A 17 6.99 -8.65 -4.03
C ILE A 17 8.12 -9.58 -4.46
N GLU A 18 9.26 -9.48 -3.80
CA GLU A 18 10.50 -10.10 -4.24
C GLU A 18 11.29 -10.72 -3.08
N LEU A 19 11.91 -11.87 -3.35
CA LEU A 19 13.00 -12.38 -2.53
C LEU A 19 14.34 -11.90 -3.08
N LEU A 20 15.29 -11.64 -2.19
CA LEU A 20 16.62 -11.16 -2.55
C LEU A 20 17.61 -12.32 -2.49
N ASN A 21 18.52 -12.44 -3.45
CA ASN A 21 19.64 -13.41 -3.40
C ASN A 21 20.96 -12.74 -3.82
N ASP A 22 22.08 -13.46 -3.77
CA ASP A 22 23.41 -12.91 -4.11
C ASP A 22 23.51 -12.41 -5.56
N THR A 23 22.65 -12.91 -6.45
CA THR A 23 22.68 -12.67 -7.89
C THR A 23 21.62 -11.69 -8.39
N GLY A 24 20.69 -11.25 -7.54
CA GLY A 24 19.57 -10.39 -7.91
C GLY A 24 18.31 -10.63 -7.08
N THR A 25 17.15 -10.62 -7.74
CA THR A 25 15.84 -10.79 -7.12
C THR A 25 15.05 -11.93 -7.77
N VAL A 26 14.18 -12.55 -6.99
CA VAL A 26 13.16 -13.50 -7.45
C VAL A 26 11.80 -12.85 -7.23
N ARG A 27 11.12 -12.50 -8.32
CA ARG A 27 9.78 -11.90 -8.30
C ARG A 27 8.74 -12.98 -7.94
N LEU A 28 8.01 -12.74 -6.85
CA LEU A 28 6.88 -13.56 -6.41
C LEU A 28 5.57 -13.05 -7.00
N SER A 29 5.37 -11.73 -7.03
CA SER A 29 4.20 -11.08 -7.62
C SER A 29 4.53 -9.66 -8.09
N ASP A 30 3.95 -9.25 -9.23
CA ASP A 30 4.11 -7.91 -9.78
C ASP A 30 3.36 -6.86 -8.95
N ALA A 31 2.14 -7.18 -8.55
CA ALA A 31 1.36 -6.40 -7.62
C ALA A 31 0.23 -7.24 -7.02
N GLU A 32 -0.01 -7.05 -5.73
CA GLU A 32 -1.21 -7.51 -5.04
C GLU A 32 -2.01 -6.32 -4.50
N ARG A 33 -3.33 -6.47 -4.37
CA ARG A 33 -4.18 -5.44 -3.78
C ARG A 33 -4.59 -5.88 -2.38
N TRP A 34 -4.11 -5.17 -1.36
CA TRP A 34 -4.58 -5.34 0.01
C TRP A 34 -5.82 -4.48 0.24
N ASN A 35 -6.86 -5.03 0.85
CA ASN A 35 -8.11 -4.33 1.19
C ASN A 35 -8.60 -4.71 2.59
N ALA A 36 -8.98 -3.73 3.40
CA ALA A 36 -9.34 -3.94 4.80
C ALA A 36 -10.54 -4.89 5.03
N GLY A 37 -11.37 -5.13 4.00
CA GLY A 37 -12.51 -6.05 4.04
C GLY A 37 -12.24 -7.45 3.50
N GLU A 38 -11.00 -7.77 3.12
CA GLU A 38 -10.60 -9.05 2.51
C GLU A 38 -9.58 -9.80 3.39
N ASP A 39 -9.34 -11.08 3.09
CA ASP A 39 -8.43 -11.93 3.88
C ASP A 39 -6.93 -11.57 3.68
N ASN A 40 -6.58 -10.98 2.53
CA ASN A 40 -5.23 -10.47 2.20
C ASN A 40 -4.07 -11.48 2.43
N VAL A 41 -4.25 -12.72 1.95
CA VAL A 41 -3.23 -13.76 2.01
C VAL A 41 -2.92 -14.26 0.60
N TRP A 42 -1.63 -14.28 0.26
CA TRP A 42 -1.13 -14.79 -1.02
C TRP A 42 -0.12 -15.90 -0.79
N ASN A 43 -0.15 -16.92 -1.65
CA ASN A 43 0.72 -18.07 -1.56
C ASN A 43 1.51 -18.22 -2.86
N TYR A 44 2.83 -18.35 -2.75
CA TYR A 44 3.73 -18.48 -3.88
C TYR A 44 4.54 -19.77 -3.78
N THR A 45 4.78 -20.41 -4.92
CA THR A 45 5.71 -21.55 -5.01
C THR A 45 7.02 -21.07 -5.58
N LEU A 46 8.13 -21.40 -4.91
CA LEU A 46 9.47 -21.02 -5.33
C LEU A 46 10.45 -22.18 -5.17
N GLN A 47 11.65 -22.02 -5.74
CA GLN A 47 12.71 -23.01 -5.61
C GLN A 47 13.33 -22.96 -4.20
N PRO A 48 13.68 -24.12 -3.62
CA PRO A 48 14.51 -24.18 -2.42
C PRO A 48 15.83 -23.43 -2.62
N GLY A 49 16.32 -22.79 -1.56
CA GLY A 49 17.53 -22.00 -1.63
C GLY A 49 17.73 -21.09 -0.43
N VAL A 50 18.85 -20.36 -0.44
CA VAL A 50 19.13 -19.32 0.54
C VAL A 50 18.85 -17.96 -0.09
N TYR A 51 17.98 -17.21 0.56
CA TYR A 51 17.67 -15.83 0.21
C TYR A 51 18.26 -14.91 1.28
N ASN A 52 18.64 -13.70 0.90
CA ASN A 52 19.25 -12.71 1.79
C ASN A 52 18.23 -11.77 2.44
N GLY A 53 16.95 -11.92 2.09
CA GLY A 53 15.89 -11.04 2.54
C GLY A 53 14.72 -11.02 1.57
N PHE A 54 13.83 -10.07 1.78
CA PHE A 54 12.68 -9.82 0.91
C PHE A 54 12.37 -8.33 0.87
N ARG A 55 11.77 -7.93 -0.25
CA ARG A 55 11.37 -6.57 -0.55
C ARG A 55 9.92 -6.55 -1.04
N ILE A 56 9.22 -5.49 -0.65
CA ILE A 56 7.86 -5.18 -1.08
C ILE A 56 7.74 -3.66 -1.19
N HIS A 57 6.88 -3.20 -2.10
CA HIS A 57 6.54 -1.79 -2.20
C HIS A 57 5.11 -1.55 -1.70
N ILE A 58 4.88 -0.44 -1.02
CA ILE A 58 3.53 0.15 -0.95
C ILE A 58 3.38 1.06 -2.16
N GLY A 59 2.51 0.63 -3.08
CA GLY A 59 2.35 1.20 -4.41
C GLY A 59 2.71 0.22 -5.53
N VAL A 60 2.58 0.69 -6.77
CA VAL A 60 2.84 -0.10 -7.98
C VAL A 60 4.21 0.30 -8.54
N PRO A 61 5.11 -0.66 -8.87
CA PRO A 61 6.41 -0.34 -9.46
C PRO A 61 6.28 0.50 -10.73
N ALA A 62 7.24 1.40 -10.97
CA ALA A 62 7.17 2.39 -12.05
C ALA A 62 7.01 1.74 -13.43
N GLU A 63 7.57 0.54 -13.65
CA GLU A 63 7.43 -0.23 -14.89
C GLU A 63 5.98 -0.64 -15.20
N PHE A 64 5.09 -0.60 -14.22
CA PHE A 64 3.69 -0.95 -14.35
C PHE A 64 2.74 0.20 -14.04
N ASN A 65 3.22 1.36 -13.58
CA ASN A 65 2.37 2.45 -13.10
C ASN A 65 2.10 3.54 -14.15
N THR A 66 3.15 4.17 -14.67
CA THR A 66 3.03 5.35 -15.52
C THR A 66 2.82 4.97 -16.98
N ASP A 67 1.93 5.68 -17.68
CA ASP A 67 1.64 5.49 -19.12
C ASP A 67 1.27 4.04 -19.50
N THR A 68 0.63 3.35 -18.58
CA THR A 68 0.21 1.94 -18.72
C THR A 68 -1.27 1.83 -19.12
N ASP A 69 -1.60 0.75 -19.83
CA ASP A 69 -2.98 0.43 -20.19
C ASP A 69 -3.46 -0.77 -19.34
N PRO A 70 -4.42 -0.59 -18.41
CA PRO A 70 -4.88 -1.68 -17.55
C PRO A 70 -5.61 -2.80 -18.33
N THR A 71 -5.92 -2.61 -19.61
CA THR A 71 -6.53 -3.65 -20.47
C THR A 71 -5.55 -4.73 -20.92
N ILE A 72 -4.23 -4.51 -20.75
CA ILE A 72 -3.21 -5.52 -21.08
C ILE A 72 -3.22 -6.69 -20.08
N TRP A 73 -3.74 -6.45 -18.88
CA TRP A 73 -3.78 -7.44 -17.82
C TRP A 73 -5.03 -8.32 -17.91
N PRO A 74 -4.95 -9.59 -17.49
CA PRO A 74 -6.13 -10.41 -17.24
C PRO A 74 -7.12 -9.71 -16.29
N ASN A 75 -8.41 -9.98 -16.44
CA ASN A 75 -9.46 -9.31 -15.65
C ASN A 75 -9.35 -9.56 -14.14
N ASP A 76 -8.83 -10.72 -13.76
CA ASP A 76 -8.59 -11.15 -12.37
C ASP A 76 -7.25 -10.65 -11.81
N HIS A 77 -6.39 -10.08 -12.66
CA HIS A 77 -5.12 -9.51 -12.22
C HIS A 77 -5.36 -8.21 -11.42
N PRO A 78 -4.67 -7.96 -10.30
CA PRO A 78 -4.87 -6.76 -9.48
C PRO A 78 -4.67 -5.42 -10.19
N LEU A 79 -3.92 -5.42 -11.29
CA LEU A 79 -3.69 -4.25 -12.15
C LEU A 79 -4.67 -4.17 -13.34
N GLY A 80 -5.52 -5.18 -13.55
CA GLY A 80 -6.50 -5.19 -14.63
C GLY A 80 -7.65 -4.20 -14.44
N VAL A 81 -8.42 -3.97 -15.51
CA VAL A 81 -9.56 -3.03 -15.49
C VAL A 81 -10.54 -3.35 -14.35
N SER A 82 -10.93 -4.62 -14.20
CA SER A 82 -11.81 -5.04 -13.11
C SER A 82 -11.06 -5.27 -11.80
N GLY A 83 -9.89 -5.92 -11.85
CA GLY A 83 -9.11 -6.26 -10.65
C GLY A 83 -8.57 -5.05 -9.89
N SER A 84 -8.34 -3.92 -10.57
CA SER A 84 -7.95 -2.67 -9.92
C SER A 84 -9.03 -2.09 -9.01
N ALA A 85 -10.30 -2.51 -9.16
CA ALA A 85 -11.38 -2.16 -8.24
C ALA A 85 -11.49 -0.63 -7.95
N GLY A 86 -11.27 0.20 -8.97
CA GLY A 86 -11.31 1.66 -8.83
C GLY A 86 -10.05 2.29 -8.23
N MET A 87 -8.93 1.55 -8.22
CA MET A 87 -7.59 1.99 -7.81
C MET A 87 -6.74 2.45 -9.02
N PHE A 88 -7.37 2.88 -10.10
CA PHE A 88 -6.71 3.40 -11.32
C PHE A 88 -7.37 4.71 -11.76
N TRP A 89 -6.55 5.74 -12.03
CA TRP A 89 -7.02 7.00 -12.58
C TRP A 89 -6.94 6.99 -14.11
N SER A 90 -8.10 7.09 -14.76
CA SER A 90 -8.18 7.20 -16.23
C SER A 90 -7.71 8.55 -16.78
N TRP A 91 -7.67 9.59 -15.95
CA TRP A 91 -7.39 10.98 -16.35
C TRP A 91 -5.93 11.41 -16.19
N ASN A 92 -5.17 10.71 -15.33
CA ASN A 92 -3.74 10.93 -15.09
C ASN A 92 -2.94 9.62 -15.24
N THR A 93 -3.52 8.65 -15.98
CA THR A 93 -2.99 7.31 -16.34
C THR A 93 -1.98 6.75 -15.35
N GLY A 94 -2.49 6.25 -14.22
CA GLY A 94 -1.68 5.63 -13.18
C GLY A 94 -2.54 5.00 -12.08
N TYR A 95 -1.92 4.16 -11.27
CA TYR A 95 -2.56 3.50 -10.14
C TYR A 95 -2.52 4.38 -8.90
N ILE A 96 -3.58 4.24 -8.12
CA ILE A 96 -3.69 4.78 -6.77
C ILE A 96 -3.01 3.76 -5.85
N PHE A 97 -1.80 4.07 -5.39
CA PHE A 97 -0.99 3.25 -4.50
C PHE A 97 -1.67 3.03 -3.14
N SER A 98 -2.34 4.04 -2.62
CA SER A 98 -3.10 3.96 -1.38
C SER A 98 -4.37 4.79 -1.45
N LYS A 99 -5.47 4.21 -0.99
CA LYS A 99 -6.78 4.87 -0.88
C LYS A 99 -7.31 4.72 0.52
N PHE A 100 -7.51 5.85 1.19
CA PHE A 100 -8.12 5.93 2.51
C PHE A 100 -9.26 6.94 2.47
N ASP A 101 -10.48 6.42 2.44
CA ASP A 101 -11.72 7.19 2.46
C ASP A 101 -12.47 6.95 3.77
N GLY A 102 -13.06 8.03 4.28
CA GLY A 102 -13.90 7.92 5.46
C GLY A 102 -14.61 9.22 5.81
N LYS A 103 -15.20 9.19 7.00
CA LYS A 103 -15.83 10.37 7.61
C LYS A 103 -15.36 10.52 9.03
N ALA A 104 -15.10 11.76 9.41
CA ALA A 104 -14.72 12.14 10.75
C ALA A 104 -15.88 12.81 11.47
N ASP A 105 -15.93 12.60 12.79
CA ASP A 105 -16.63 13.50 13.68
C ASP A 105 -15.67 14.54 14.25
N THR A 106 -15.85 15.78 13.81
CA THR A 106 -15.07 16.95 14.24
C THR A 106 -15.71 17.69 15.42
N THR A 107 -16.85 17.21 15.91
CA THR A 107 -17.62 17.78 17.03
C THR A 107 -17.51 16.96 18.33
N GLY A 108 -16.82 15.80 18.29
CA GLY A 108 -16.51 15.00 19.47
C GLY A 108 -17.63 14.08 19.97
N GLY A 109 -18.59 13.72 19.12
CA GLY A 109 -19.66 12.77 19.40
C GLY A 109 -19.63 11.54 18.46
N THR A 110 -20.74 11.30 17.76
CA THR A 110 -20.88 10.26 16.72
C THR A 110 -21.38 10.79 15.37
N ASN A 111 -21.17 12.09 15.10
CA ASN A 111 -21.65 12.78 13.93
C ASN A 111 -20.63 12.76 12.79
N PHE A 112 -20.56 11.65 12.05
CA PHE A 112 -19.63 11.44 10.94
C PHE A 112 -20.05 12.18 9.65
N LEU A 113 -20.00 13.50 9.67
CA LEU A 113 -20.39 14.36 8.54
C LEU A 113 -19.22 14.94 7.75
N HIS A 114 -18.00 14.94 8.28
CA HIS A 114 -16.86 15.54 7.61
C HIS A 114 -16.12 14.47 6.77
N PRO A 115 -16.22 14.49 5.44
CA PRO A 115 -15.52 13.51 4.61
C PRO A 115 -14.03 13.80 4.54
N PHE A 116 -13.24 12.75 4.45
CA PHE A 116 -11.83 12.81 4.08
C PHE A 116 -11.52 11.75 3.02
N ALA A 117 -10.52 12.04 2.18
CA ALA A 117 -10.07 11.17 1.09
C ALA A 117 -8.57 11.38 0.83
N TYR A 118 -7.78 10.33 1.05
CA TYR A 118 -6.35 10.30 0.71
C TYR A 118 -6.14 9.28 -0.39
N HIS A 119 -6.00 9.74 -1.63
CA HIS A 119 -5.70 8.90 -2.79
C HIS A 119 -4.30 9.23 -3.28
N ILE A 120 -3.35 8.38 -2.94
CA ILE A 120 -1.95 8.57 -3.25
C ILE A 120 -1.58 7.70 -4.42
N GLY A 121 -0.84 8.25 -5.37
CA GLY A 121 -0.15 7.53 -6.43
C GLY A 121 0.87 8.42 -7.13
N GLY A 122 1.62 7.83 -8.05
CA GLY A 122 2.76 8.47 -8.72
C GLY A 122 4.09 7.96 -8.18
N ASP A 123 5.06 7.78 -9.09
CA ASP A 123 6.29 7.04 -8.83
C ASP A 123 7.13 7.65 -7.68
N ASP A 124 7.08 8.96 -7.49
CA ASP A 124 7.75 9.67 -6.39
C ASP A 124 7.24 9.28 -4.99
N TYR A 125 6.04 8.69 -4.90
CA TYR A 125 5.39 8.27 -3.66
C TYR A 125 5.46 6.76 -3.41
N LEU A 126 6.24 6.03 -4.21
CA LEU A 126 6.48 4.60 -4.00
C LEU A 126 7.32 4.38 -2.73
N ILE A 127 6.80 3.57 -1.80
CA ILE A 127 7.52 3.23 -0.56
C ILE A 127 8.15 1.85 -0.72
N GLU A 128 9.48 1.76 -0.66
CA GLU A 128 10.18 0.48 -0.55
C GLU A 128 10.29 0.05 0.93
N LEU A 129 9.86 -1.18 1.22
CA LEU A 129 10.06 -1.86 2.49
C LEU A 129 10.94 -3.08 2.27
N ARG A 130 11.94 -3.24 3.13
CA ARG A 130 12.94 -4.30 2.99
C ARG A 130 13.26 -4.93 4.32
N TYR A 131 13.43 -6.25 4.29
CA TYR A 131 13.90 -7.05 5.41
C TYR A 131 15.20 -7.75 5.01
N ASP A 132 16.30 -7.40 5.67
CA ASP A 132 17.65 -7.91 5.38
C ASP A 132 18.09 -8.93 6.43
N ALA A 133 17.67 -10.18 6.25
CA ALA A 133 18.27 -11.30 6.96
C ALA A 133 18.16 -12.60 6.16
N PRO A 134 19.13 -13.52 6.30
CA PRO A 134 19.10 -14.79 5.61
C PRO A 134 17.82 -15.59 5.87
N TRP A 135 17.31 -16.21 4.81
CA TRP A 135 16.16 -17.08 4.80
C TRP A 135 16.46 -18.32 3.99
N GLU A 136 16.71 -19.42 4.71
CA GLU A 136 16.81 -20.74 4.11
C GLU A 136 15.42 -21.31 3.89
N VAL A 137 15.12 -21.65 2.64
CA VAL A 137 13.89 -22.30 2.19
C VAL A 137 14.25 -23.72 1.75
N THR A 138 13.69 -24.71 2.41
CA THR A 138 13.91 -26.14 2.10
C THR A 138 12.77 -26.71 1.26
N GLU A 139 12.98 -27.88 0.65
CA GLU A 139 11.88 -28.59 -0.02
C GLU A 139 10.72 -28.88 0.95
N CYS A 140 9.50 -28.74 0.44
CA CYS A 140 8.26 -29.04 1.17
C CYS A 140 8.08 -28.28 2.51
N SER A 141 8.74 -27.13 2.69
CA SER A 141 8.49 -26.25 3.83
C SER A 141 7.54 -25.10 3.50
N GLN A 142 6.94 -24.52 4.54
CA GLN A 142 6.14 -23.31 4.46
C GLN A 142 6.81 -22.21 5.27
N HIS A 143 6.76 -21.01 4.72
CA HIS A 143 7.49 -19.85 5.17
C HIS A 143 6.61 -18.63 4.93
N ALA A 144 6.62 -17.66 5.86
CA ALA A 144 5.78 -16.48 5.75
C ALA A 144 6.52 -15.23 6.21
N PHE A 145 6.12 -14.10 5.66
CA PHE A 145 6.44 -12.79 6.17
C PHE A 145 5.14 -11.97 6.26
N LEU A 146 5.13 -10.98 7.15
CA LEU A 146 3.97 -10.14 7.41
C LEU A 146 4.35 -8.67 7.28
N LEU A 147 3.51 -7.91 6.61
CA LEU A 147 3.43 -6.47 6.72
C LEU A 147 2.40 -6.14 7.80
N GLN A 148 2.81 -5.41 8.82
CA GLN A 148 1.95 -5.05 9.96
C GLN A 148 1.99 -3.54 10.20
N GLY A 149 0.86 -2.97 10.63
CA GLY A 149 0.75 -1.56 11.01
C GLY A 149 -0.67 -1.24 11.46
N ASP A 150 -0.85 -0.09 12.11
CA ASP A 150 -2.17 0.48 12.40
C ASP A 150 -2.54 1.49 11.31
N ILE A 151 -3.74 1.36 10.74
CA ILE A 151 -4.24 2.27 9.70
C ILE A 151 -4.36 3.70 10.24
N LEU A 152 -4.65 3.87 11.53
CA LEU A 152 -4.73 5.21 12.14
C LEU A 152 -3.36 5.89 12.22
N ASP A 153 -2.28 5.12 12.32
CA ASP A 153 -0.92 5.66 12.33
C ASP A 153 -0.53 6.23 10.96
N PHE A 154 -1.30 5.97 9.89
CA PHE A 154 -1.10 6.62 8.58
C PHE A 154 -1.46 8.11 8.60
N LEU A 155 -2.03 8.61 9.69
CA LEU A 155 -2.38 10.01 9.89
C LEU A 155 -1.42 10.74 10.85
N ALA A 156 -0.34 10.08 11.29
CA ALA A 156 0.60 10.70 12.21
C ALA A 156 2.03 10.18 12.06
N THR A 157 2.99 11.04 12.37
CA THR A 157 4.38 10.69 12.69
C THR A 157 4.68 11.20 14.11
N PRO A 158 5.83 10.88 14.72
CA PRO A 158 6.22 11.47 16.00
C PRO A 158 6.30 13.00 15.99
N THR A 159 6.44 13.62 14.81
CA THR A 159 6.63 15.08 14.66
C THR A 159 5.52 15.80 13.91
N ASP A 160 4.55 15.07 13.35
CA ASP A 160 3.50 15.62 12.51
C ASP A 160 2.18 14.85 12.70
N THR A 161 1.05 15.52 12.55
CA THR A 161 -0.27 14.89 12.62
C THR A 161 -1.16 15.51 11.56
N ILE A 162 -1.77 14.65 10.74
CA ILE A 162 -2.76 15.03 9.74
C ILE A 162 -4.10 15.22 10.46
N ASP A 163 -4.54 16.47 10.54
CA ASP A 163 -5.85 16.78 11.10
C ASP A 163 -6.90 16.64 10.00
N VAL A 164 -7.65 15.54 10.01
CA VAL A 164 -8.64 15.25 8.97
C VAL A 164 -9.80 16.26 8.91
N ALA A 165 -9.90 17.24 9.82
CA ALA A 165 -10.84 18.35 9.74
C ALA A 165 -10.35 19.51 8.85
N THR A 166 -9.03 19.64 8.66
CA THR A 166 -8.40 20.71 7.86
C THR A 166 -7.56 20.18 6.71
N ASP A 167 -6.95 19.01 6.90
CA ASP A 167 -6.09 18.30 5.95
C ASP A 167 -6.86 17.11 5.34
N ASN A 168 -8.07 17.35 4.83
CA ASN A 168 -9.03 16.28 4.61
C ASN A 168 -8.96 15.61 3.22
N ILE A 169 -8.36 16.25 2.22
CA ILE A 169 -8.38 15.74 0.84
C ILE A 169 -7.03 15.90 0.14
N THR A 170 -6.55 14.82 -0.47
CA THR A 170 -5.51 14.82 -1.50
C THR A 170 -5.72 13.67 -2.48
N HIS A 171 -5.56 13.96 -3.77
CA HIS A 171 -5.45 13.03 -4.89
C HIS A 171 -4.04 13.10 -5.49
N THR A 172 -3.03 13.17 -4.62
CA THR A 172 -1.64 13.52 -4.92
C THR A 172 -1.46 14.96 -5.41
N GLY A 173 -1.89 15.26 -6.64
CA GLY A 173 -1.48 16.47 -7.36
C GLY A 173 -2.21 17.75 -6.95
N ASP A 174 -3.41 17.63 -6.39
CA ASP A 174 -4.21 18.75 -5.89
C ASP A 174 -3.71 19.28 -4.54
N ASN A 175 -3.04 18.44 -3.75
CA ASN A 175 -2.42 18.79 -2.48
C ASN A 175 -1.15 17.93 -2.23
N PRO A 176 -0.02 18.27 -2.88
CA PRO A 176 1.22 17.49 -2.78
C PRO A 176 1.88 17.56 -1.40
N ASP A 177 1.69 18.65 -0.67
CA ASP A 177 2.20 18.79 0.69
C ASP A 177 1.54 17.77 1.62
N LEU A 178 0.21 17.63 1.56
CA LEU A 178 -0.52 16.61 2.32
C LEU A 178 -0.20 15.19 1.86
N ALA A 179 -0.06 14.97 0.54
CA ALA A 179 0.36 13.67 0.00
C ALA A 179 1.70 13.22 0.58
N THR A 180 2.67 14.13 0.64
CA THR A 180 4.00 13.87 1.20
C THR A 180 3.93 13.54 2.70
N ARG A 181 3.16 14.31 3.47
CA ARG A 181 2.95 14.05 4.91
C ARG A 181 2.31 12.68 5.16
N TYR A 182 1.31 12.33 4.37
CA TYR A 182 0.61 11.05 4.48
C TYR A 182 1.54 9.88 4.14
N VAL A 183 2.30 9.96 3.04
CA VAL A 183 3.28 8.92 2.65
C VAL A 183 4.38 8.74 3.71
N ALA A 184 4.84 9.82 4.33
CA ALA A 184 5.78 9.74 5.44
C ALA A 184 5.19 8.94 6.62
N ALA A 185 3.94 9.25 7.01
CA ALA A 185 3.23 8.51 8.06
C ALA A 185 3.03 7.04 7.70
N GLN A 186 2.61 6.71 6.46
CA GLN A 186 2.48 5.33 6.01
C GLN A 186 3.78 4.54 6.17
N LYS A 187 4.90 5.14 5.76
CA LYS A 187 6.22 4.50 5.80
C LYS A 187 6.65 4.20 7.23
N GLU A 188 6.34 5.08 8.18
CA GLU A 188 6.68 4.89 9.60
C GLU A 188 5.74 3.92 10.32
N ALA A 189 4.46 3.88 9.91
CA ALA A 189 3.44 3.06 10.54
C ALA A 189 3.57 1.55 10.27
N VAL A 190 4.27 1.18 9.20
CA VAL A 190 4.36 -0.21 8.76
C VAL A 190 5.70 -0.86 9.11
N THR A 191 5.64 -2.13 9.50
CA THR A 191 6.81 -2.96 9.76
C THR A 191 6.71 -4.26 8.98
N LEU A 192 7.80 -4.62 8.33
CA LEU A 192 7.95 -5.86 7.58
C LEU A 192 8.69 -6.89 8.44
N THR A 193 8.08 -8.04 8.71
CA THR A 193 8.63 -9.07 9.61
C THR A 193 8.60 -10.45 8.99
N LYS A 194 9.61 -11.27 9.29
CA LYS A 194 9.62 -12.71 8.98
C LYS A 194 8.90 -13.49 10.11
N GLN A 195 8.17 -14.54 9.76
CA GLN A 195 7.48 -15.45 10.69
C GLN A 195 8.20 -16.79 10.81
#